data_AF-A0A3D4CYT4-F1
#
_entry.id   AF-A0A3D4CYT4-F1
#
_cell.length_a   1.000
_cell.length_b   1.000
_cell.length_c   1.000
_cell.angle_alpha   90.00
_cell.angle_beta   90.00
_cell.angle_gamma   90.00
#
_symmetry.space_group_name_H-M   'P 1'
#
loop_
_entity.id
_entity.type
_entity.pdbx_description
1 polymer ?
#
loop_
_entity_poly.entity_id
_entity_poly.type
_entity_poly.pdbx_seq_one_letter_code
_entity_poly.pdbx_strand_id
1 'polypeptide(L)'
;MKLSILLATLFISLVTSLYAAEGSDRIFELRTYYANEGKLDALHTRFRDHTCELFEKHGMQNVGYWVPVKNESNALIYIVSHASRKAAQESWSAFLKDPAWVAAYKASIAGGKLVRKIDRVFLTATDYSPTLKIESQNPHRLFELRTYTTHDGKRANINKRFRDHTCALFTKHGISNLLYCDLMEDQQSANVTLTYLIAHKDENARAASWEAFRKDPAWQAARKASQVDGPILLKKGGVKSILLAPVDYSAMK
;
A
#
# COMPACT_ATOMS: atom_id res chain seq x y z
N MET A 1 -13.11 -48.23 57.29
CA MET A 1 -13.39 -46.92 56.66
C MET A 1 -12.32 -45.91 57.07
N LYS A 2 -11.32 -45.67 56.20
CA LYS A 2 -10.52 -44.44 56.20
C LYS A 2 -10.25 -44.11 54.74
N LEU A 3 -10.94 -43.09 54.24
CA LEU A 3 -10.84 -42.56 52.89
C LEU A 3 -9.97 -41.30 52.99
N SER A 4 -8.76 -41.33 52.45
CA SER A 4 -7.94 -40.14 52.26
C SER A 4 -7.89 -39.82 50.78
N ILE A 5 -8.52 -38.72 50.40
CA ILE A 5 -8.63 -38.20 49.04
C ILE A 5 -7.34 -37.45 48.71
N LEU A 6 -6.67 -37.86 47.64
CA LEU A 6 -5.50 -37.20 47.08
C LEU A 6 -5.96 -36.01 46.22
N LEU A 7 -5.57 -34.78 46.60
CA LEU A 7 -5.86 -33.57 45.83
C LEU A 7 -4.84 -33.43 44.70
N ALA A 8 -5.30 -33.54 43.44
CA ALA A 8 -4.48 -33.24 42.27
C ALA A 8 -4.79 -31.81 41.79
N THR A 9 -3.86 -30.88 42.03
CA THR A 9 -3.92 -29.51 41.49
C THR A 9 -3.46 -29.50 40.03
N LEU A 10 -4.41 -29.23 39.13
CA LEU A 10 -4.18 -29.04 37.70
C LEU A 10 -3.73 -27.59 37.45
N PHE A 11 -2.47 -27.40 37.04
CA PHE A 11 -1.95 -26.10 36.57
C PHE A 11 -2.31 -25.92 35.09
N ILE A 12 -3.27 -25.04 34.80
CA ILE A 12 -3.59 -24.61 33.42
C ILE A 12 -2.69 -23.42 33.11
N SER A 13 -1.68 -23.63 32.25
CA SER A 13 -0.87 -22.55 31.67
C SER A 13 -1.72 -21.80 30.65
N LEU A 14 -2.12 -20.57 31.00
CA LEU A 14 -2.79 -19.66 30.10
C LEU A 14 -1.73 -19.01 29.19
N VAL A 15 -1.56 -19.53 27.98
CA VAL A 15 -0.76 -18.86 26.94
C VAL A 15 -1.58 -17.67 26.43
N THR A 16 -1.34 -16.49 27.01
CA THR A 16 -1.88 -15.24 26.47
C THR A 16 -1.08 -14.88 25.22
N SER A 17 -1.63 -15.16 24.04
CA SER A 17 -1.18 -14.54 22.80
C SER A 17 -1.38 -13.02 22.91
N LEU A 18 -0.28 -12.30 23.07
CA LEU A 18 -0.24 -10.85 22.92
C LEU A 18 -0.49 -10.50 21.44
N TYR A 19 -1.74 -10.33 21.06
CA TYR A 19 -2.07 -9.48 19.92
C TYR A 19 -1.81 -8.05 20.36
N ALA A 20 -0.64 -7.52 19.98
CA ALA A 20 -0.34 -6.11 20.13
C ALA A 20 -1.37 -5.28 19.35
N ALA A 21 -1.84 -4.20 19.98
CA ALA A 21 -2.86 -3.30 19.48
C ALA A 21 -2.59 -2.87 18.03
N GLU A 22 -3.56 -3.11 17.14
CA GLU A 22 -3.59 -2.55 15.80
C GLU A 22 -3.93 -1.06 15.85
N GLY A 23 -3.05 -0.23 15.29
CA GLY A 23 -3.40 1.11 14.81
C GLY A 23 -2.71 2.30 15.48
N SER A 24 -1.46 2.58 15.08
CA SER A 24 -0.96 3.95 14.79
C SER A 24 0.48 3.97 14.26
N ASP A 25 1.27 2.91 14.51
CA ASP A 25 2.75 2.99 14.31
C ASP A 25 3.30 2.19 13.12
N ARG A 26 2.44 1.47 12.38
CA ARG A 26 2.90 0.68 11.22
C ARG A 26 3.33 1.62 10.07
N ILE A 27 4.41 1.24 9.40
CA ILE A 27 4.85 1.89 8.17
C ILE A 27 4.50 1.03 6.96
N PHE A 28 4.33 1.65 5.80
CA PHE A 28 4.11 0.96 4.54
C PHE A 28 5.37 1.04 3.66
N GLU A 29 5.61 0.00 2.86
CA GLU A 29 6.65 -0.01 1.85
C GLU A 29 5.99 -0.24 0.49
N LEU A 30 5.99 0.81 -0.34
CA LEU A 30 5.53 0.73 -1.72
C LEU A 30 6.69 0.32 -2.60
N ARG A 31 6.52 -0.77 -3.35
CA ARG A 31 7.54 -1.33 -4.23
C ARG A 31 7.00 -1.48 -5.64
N THR A 32 7.80 -1.07 -6.61
CA THR A 32 7.52 -1.28 -8.04
C THR A 32 8.64 -2.11 -8.64
N TYR A 33 8.29 -3.32 -9.07
CA TYR A 33 9.19 -4.23 -9.76
C TYR A 33 8.96 -4.10 -11.25
N TYR A 34 10.03 -3.92 -12.02
CA TYR A 34 9.96 -3.89 -13.48
C TYR A 34 10.53 -5.20 -14.01
N ALA A 35 9.69 -6.06 -14.59
CA ALA A 35 10.08 -7.36 -15.11
C ALA A 35 10.78 -7.24 -16.47
N ASN A 36 11.76 -8.09 -16.77
CA ASN A 36 12.27 -8.16 -18.14
C ASN A 36 11.16 -8.54 -19.14
N GLU A 37 11.37 -8.25 -20.42
CA GLU A 37 10.43 -8.61 -21.49
C GLU A 37 10.11 -10.11 -21.45
N GLY A 38 8.82 -10.45 -21.52
CA GLY A 38 8.33 -11.83 -21.41
C GLY A 38 8.50 -12.50 -20.04
N LYS A 39 8.89 -11.77 -18.98
CA LYS A 39 9.15 -12.34 -17.64
C LYS A 39 8.10 -12.02 -16.58
N LEU A 40 7.05 -11.26 -16.91
CA LEU A 40 6.04 -10.85 -15.93
C LEU A 40 5.24 -12.04 -15.36
N ASP A 41 4.86 -13.01 -16.19
CA ASP A 41 4.10 -14.19 -15.73
C ASP A 41 4.92 -15.10 -14.80
N ALA A 42 6.20 -15.29 -15.12
CA ALA A 42 7.13 -16.01 -14.23
C ALA A 42 7.34 -15.26 -12.91
N LEU A 43 7.33 -13.93 -12.94
CA LEU A 43 7.36 -13.11 -11.73
C LEU A 43 6.09 -13.32 -10.89
N HIS A 44 4.90 -13.29 -11.51
CA HIS A 44 3.64 -13.56 -10.81
C HIS A 44 3.62 -14.95 -10.17
N THR A 45 4.08 -15.97 -10.90
CA THR A 45 4.18 -17.35 -10.40
C THR A 45 5.05 -17.40 -9.14
N ARG A 46 6.24 -16.79 -9.16
CA ARG A 46 7.11 -16.73 -7.97
C ARG A 46 6.46 -15.99 -6.79
N PHE A 47 5.66 -14.96 -7.06
CA PHE A 47 4.97 -14.23 -6.00
C PHE A 47 3.88 -15.08 -5.35
N ARG A 48 3.02 -15.64 -6.18
CA ARG A 48 1.91 -16.53 -5.81
C ARG A 48 2.37 -17.74 -5.02
N ASP A 49 3.38 -18.45 -5.52
CA ASP A 49 3.71 -19.79 -5.02
C ASP A 49 4.72 -19.77 -3.87
N HIS A 50 5.40 -18.63 -3.67
CA HIS A 50 6.52 -18.57 -2.73
C HIS A 50 6.62 -17.24 -1.97
N THR A 51 6.63 -16.11 -2.68
CA THR A 51 7.11 -14.85 -2.11
C THR A 51 6.18 -14.31 -1.04
N CYS A 52 4.86 -14.36 -1.26
CA CYS A 52 3.88 -13.83 -0.32
C CYS A 52 3.88 -14.59 1.02
N GLU A 53 3.93 -15.93 1.00
CA GLU A 53 4.02 -16.74 2.21
C GLU A 53 5.34 -16.50 2.95
N LEU A 54 6.45 -16.40 2.21
CA LEU A 54 7.75 -16.10 2.80
C LEU A 54 7.81 -14.67 3.39
N PHE A 55 7.10 -13.70 2.82
CA PHE A 55 6.98 -12.38 3.42
C PHE A 55 6.33 -12.45 4.80
N GLU A 56 5.22 -13.18 4.92
CA GLU A 56 4.51 -13.38 6.19
C GLU A 56 5.37 -14.13 7.21
N LYS A 57 6.06 -15.20 6.77
CA LYS A 57 7.01 -15.95 7.60
C LYS A 57 8.07 -15.04 8.24
N HIS A 58 8.49 -13.99 7.55
CA HIS A 58 9.51 -13.05 8.02
C HIS A 58 8.92 -11.76 8.63
N GLY A 59 7.63 -11.77 9.01
CA GLY A 59 7.00 -10.69 9.77
C GLY A 59 6.53 -9.48 8.95
N MET A 60 6.55 -9.58 7.61
CA MET A 60 5.97 -8.58 6.73
C MET A 60 4.49 -8.88 6.53
N GLN A 61 3.63 -7.87 6.62
CA GLN A 61 2.21 -8.04 6.30
C GLN A 61 1.97 -7.71 4.83
N ASN A 62 1.44 -8.68 4.08
CA ASN A 62 0.98 -8.47 2.71
C ASN A 62 -0.23 -7.52 2.70
N VAL A 63 -0.15 -6.41 1.97
CA VAL A 63 -1.26 -5.44 1.85
C VAL A 63 -1.99 -5.65 0.53
N GLY A 64 -1.31 -5.41 -0.59
CA GLY A 64 -1.94 -5.55 -1.90
C GLY A 64 -0.92 -5.55 -3.03
N TYR A 65 -1.35 -6.05 -4.18
CA TYR A 65 -0.53 -6.41 -5.33
C TYR A 65 -1.33 -6.14 -6.61
N TRP A 66 -0.74 -5.38 -7.51
CA TRP A 66 -1.41 -4.89 -8.70
C TRP A 66 -0.47 -4.84 -9.90
N VAL A 67 -1.06 -4.86 -11.08
CA VAL A 67 -0.41 -4.44 -12.32
C VAL A 67 -1.09 -3.17 -12.84
N PRO A 68 -0.35 -2.25 -13.49
CA PRO A 68 -1.00 -1.18 -14.24
C PRO A 68 -1.99 -1.73 -15.26
N VAL A 69 -3.17 -1.11 -15.39
CA VAL A 69 -4.17 -1.51 -16.43
C VAL A 69 -3.54 -1.43 -17.82
N LYS A 70 -2.73 -0.39 -18.07
CA LYS A 70 -1.84 -0.30 -19.23
C LYS A 70 -0.41 -0.62 -18.79
N ASN A 71 -0.02 -1.89 -18.87
CA ASN A 71 1.25 -2.36 -18.32
C ASN A 71 2.43 -2.33 -19.29
N GLU A 72 2.66 -1.19 -19.95
CA GLU A 72 3.73 -1.04 -20.95
C GLU A 72 5.14 -1.21 -20.37
N SER A 73 5.28 -1.06 -19.04
CA SER A 73 6.58 -1.17 -18.35
C SER A 73 6.87 -2.57 -17.79
N ASN A 74 5.97 -3.54 -17.97
CA ASN A 74 6.01 -4.86 -17.32
C ASN A 74 6.16 -4.75 -15.80
N ALA A 75 5.36 -3.89 -15.17
CA ALA A 75 5.44 -3.58 -13.75
C ALA A 75 4.53 -4.46 -12.89
N LEU A 76 5.03 -4.87 -11.72
CA LEU A 76 4.27 -5.35 -10.57
C LEU A 76 4.43 -4.31 -9.45
N ILE A 77 3.32 -3.74 -8.99
CA ILE A 77 3.29 -2.73 -7.93
C ILE A 77 2.65 -3.37 -6.70
N TYR A 78 3.27 -3.24 -5.54
CA TYR A 78 2.72 -3.81 -4.32
C TYR A 78 3.10 -3.01 -3.08
N ILE A 79 2.29 -3.22 -2.04
CA ILE A 79 2.51 -2.66 -0.72
C ILE A 79 2.63 -3.82 0.27
N VAL A 80 3.64 -3.74 1.13
CA VAL A 80 3.71 -4.49 2.38
C VAL A 80 3.74 -3.50 3.54
N SER A 81 3.32 -3.93 4.73
CA SER A 81 3.44 -3.12 5.93
C SER A 81 4.37 -3.77 6.94
N HIS A 82 5.07 -2.92 7.71
CA HIS A 82 6.04 -3.31 8.72
C HIS A 82 5.72 -2.61 10.04
N ALA A 83 6.13 -3.21 11.16
CA ALA A 83 5.99 -2.57 12.47
C ALA A 83 6.85 -1.30 12.60
N SER A 84 8.01 -1.25 11.93
CA SER A 84 8.92 -0.10 11.90
C SER A 84 9.96 -0.26 10.79
N ARG A 85 10.80 0.77 10.56
CA ARG A 85 11.95 0.67 9.62
C ARG A 85 12.96 -0.40 10.05
N LYS A 86 13.18 -0.53 11.36
CA LYS A 86 14.07 -1.55 11.92
C LYS A 86 13.52 -2.96 11.65
N ALA A 87 12.23 -3.16 11.94
CA ALA A 87 11.56 -4.43 11.65
C ALA A 87 11.63 -4.77 10.15
N ALA A 88 11.38 -3.78 9.27
CA ALA A 88 11.51 -3.98 7.82
C ALA A 88 12.92 -4.47 7.43
N GLN A 89 13.97 -3.85 7.98
CA GLN A 89 15.36 -4.25 7.72
C GLN A 89 15.64 -5.69 8.19
N GLU A 90 15.18 -6.05 9.38
CA GLU A 90 15.33 -7.39 9.94
C GLU A 90 14.58 -8.43 9.09
N SER A 91 13.32 -8.17 8.76
CA SER A 91 12.49 -9.00 7.88
C SER A 91 13.13 -9.24 6.52
N TRP A 92 13.61 -8.19 5.84
CA TRP A 92 14.27 -8.33 4.54
C TRP A 92 15.59 -9.10 4.62
N SER A 93 16.38 -8.86 5.68
CA SER A 93 17.64 -9.58 5.90
C SER A 93 17.41 -11.07 6.13
N ALA A 94 16.38 -11.43 6.90
CA ALA A 94 16.01 -12.82 7.16
C ALA A 94 15.41 -13.50 5.91
N PHE A 95 14.48 -12.83 5.22
CA PHE A 95 13.87 -13.31 3.98
C PHE A 95 14.92 -13.66 2.91
N LEU A 96 15.90 -12.79 2.68
CA LEU A 96 16.93 -13.00 1.66
C LEU A 96 17.83 -14.21 1.96
N LYS A 97 17.93 -14.62 3.22
CA LYS A 97 18.73 -15.77 3.68
C LYS A 97 17.91 -17.05 3.82
N ASP A 98 16.59 -16.97 3.65
CA ASP A 98 15.72 -18.13 3.80
C ASP A 98 16.04 -19.19 2.73
N PRO A 99 16.37 -20.44 3.10
CA PRO A 99 16.68 -21.48 2.13
C PRO A 99 15.57 -21.70 1.09
N ALA A 100 14.30 -21.56 1.48
CA ALA A 100 13.16 -21.69 0.57
C ALA A 100 13.13 -20.52 -0.43
N TRP A 101 13.42 -19.29 0.01
CA TRP A 101 13.58 -18.15 -0.90
C TRP A 101 14.75 -18.37 -1.85
N VAL A 102 15.91 -18.79 -1.36
CA VAL A 102 17.11 -19.01 -2.19
C VAL A 102 16.83 -20.05 -3.27
N ALA A 103 16.17 -21.15 -2.92
CA ALA A 103 15.76 -22.19 -3.86
C ALA A 103 14.75 -21.66 -4.90
N ALA A 104 13.67 -21.00 -4.45
CA ALA A 104 12.64 -20.43 -5.31
C ALA A 104 13.21 -19.37 -6.26
N TYR A 105 14.08 -18.49 -5.75
CA TYR A 105 14.77 -17.49 -6.56
C TYR A 105 15.61 -18.15 -7.65
N LYS A 106 16.48 -19.11 -7.29
CA LYS A 106 17.34 -19.83 -8.24
C LYS A 106 16.52 -20.51 -9.34
N ALA A 107 15.47 -21.23 -8.98
CA ALA A 107 14.59 -21.90 -9.94
C ALA A 107 13.90 -20.88 -10.87
N SER A 108 13.36 -19.80 -10.30
CA SER A 108 12.61 -18.79 -11.06
C SER A 108 13.43 -18.03 -12.10
N ILE A 109 14.75 -17.94 -11.91
CA ILE A 109 15.65 -17.23 -12.84
C ILE A 109 16.40 -18.16 -13.81
N ALA A 110 16.10 -19.47 -13.82
CA ALA A 110 16.76 -20.43 -14.71
C ALA A 110 16.60 -20.04 -16.20
N GLY A 111 15.46 -19.46 -16.56
CA GLY A 111 15.19 -18.89 -17.89
C GLY A 111 15.66 -17.44 -18.08
N GLY A 112 16.52 -16.92 -17.20
CA GLY A 112 17.01 -15.54 -17.20
C GLY A 112 16.43 -14.68 -16.06
N LYS A 113 17.09 -13.56 -15.79
CA LYS A 113 16.71 -12.64 -14.69
C LYS A 113 15.27 -12.15 -14.89
N LEU A 114 14.44 -12.26 -13.86
CA LEU A 114 13.04 -11.82 -13.97
C LEU A 114 12.86 -10.31 -13.85
N VAL A 115 13.62 -9.65 -12.97
CA VAL A 115 13.43 -8.23 -12.62
C VAL A 115 14.64 -7.40 -13.04
N ARG A 116 14.40 -6.33 -13.80
CA ARG A 116 15.44 -5.41 -14.30
C ARG A 116 15.68 -4.22 -13.38
N LYS A 117 14.64 -3.76 -12.69
CA LYS A 117 14.69 -2.61 -11.78
C LYS A 117 13.69 -2.81 -10.64
N ILE A 118 14.04 -2.29 -9.47
CA ILE A 118 13.15 -2.18 -8.31
C ILE A 118 13.20 -0.73 -7.83
N ASP A 119 12.05 -0.08 -7.79
CA ASP A 119 11.85 1.17 -7.04
C ASP A 119 11.20 0.83 -5.70
N ARG A 120 11.63 1.46 -4.61
CA ARG A 120 10.98 1.36 -3.29
C ARG A 120 10.89 2.71 -2.62
N VAL A 121 9.84 2.92 -1.83
CA VAL A 121 9.75 4.00 -0.86
C VAL A 121 9.07 3.51 0.42
N PHE A 122 9.43 4.11 1.55
CA PHE A 122 8.73 3.93 2.81
C PHE A 122 7.76 5.07 3.07
N LEU A 123 6.63 4.74 3.69
CA LEU A 123 5.46 5.60 3.79
C LEU A 123 4.91 5.55 5.21
N THR A 124 4.56 6.72 5.75
CA THR A 124 3.83 6.85 7.01
C THR A 124 2.43 7.34 6.70
N ALA A 125 1.42 6.67 7.26
CA ALA A 125 0.04 7.13 7.11
C ALA A 125 -0.12 8.54 7.67
N THR A 126 -0.86 9.37 6.95
CA THR A 126 -1.32 10.64 7.50
C THR A 126 -2.39 10.35 8.55
N ASP A 127 -2.56 11.26 9.48
CA ASP A 127 -3.58 11.23 10.54
C ASP A 127 -5.03 11.38 10.02
N TYR A 128 -5.23 11.68 8.74
CA TYR A 128 -6.53 11.64 8.08
C TYR A 128 -6.71 10.41 7.16
N SER A 129 -5.70 9.54 7.07
CA SER A 129 -5.85 8.28 6.36
C SER A 129 -6.87 7.41 7.09
N PRO A 130 -7.84 6.79 6.41
CA PRO A 130 -8.70 5.81 7.05
C PRO A 130 -7.86 4.61 7.49
N THR A 131 -8.37 3.85 8.47
CA THR A 131 -7.82 2.52 8.78
C THR A 131 -7.92 1.66 7.52
N LEU A 132 -6.76 1.22 7.03
CA LEU A 132 -6.70 0.43 5.81
C LEU A 132 -7.34 -0.94 6.05
N LYS A 133 -8.42 -1.24 5.33
CA LYS A 133 -9.04 -2.56 5.29
C LYS A 133 -8.43 -3.38 4.15
N ILE A 134 -7.73 -4.45 4.52
CA ILE A 134 -7.21 -5.44 3.57
C ILE A 134 -8.34 -6.44 3.32
N GLU A 135 -9.05 -6.25 2.22
CA GLU A 135 -10.24 -7.02 1.88
C GLU A 135 -10.34 -7.27 0.37
N SER A 136 -10.94 -8.42 0.04
CA SER A 136 -11.30 -8.75 -1.33
C SER A 136 -12.78 -8.42 -1.59
N GLN A 137 -13.09 -7.96 -2.79
CA GLN A 137 -14.43 -7.69 -3.27
C GLN A 137 -14.68 -8.39 -4.62
N ASN A 138 -15.94 -8.77 -4.86
CA ASN A 138 -16.40 -9.35 -6.11
C ASN A 138 -17.65 -8.59 -6.61
N PRO A 139 -17.62 -7.95 -7.80
CA PRO A 139 -16.49 -7.85 -8.74
C PRO A 139 -15.29 -7.12 -8.13
N HIS A 140 -14.09 -7.42 -8.65
CA HIS A 140 -12.85 -6.74 -8.24
C HIS A 140 -12.92 -5.24 -8.49
N ARG A 141 -12.30 -4.47 -7.59
CA ARG A 141 -12.25 -3.01 -7.69
C ARG A 141 -11.18 -2.55 -8.67
N LEU A 142 -11.37 -1.37 -9.25
CA LEU A 142 -10.32 -0.64 -9.95
C LEU A 142 -9.57 0.25 -8.97
N PHE A 143 -8.26 0.06 -8.82
CA PHE A 143 -7.45 0.87 -7.91
C PHE A 143 -6.77 2.02 -8.67
N GLU A 144 -6.50 3.12 -7.98
CA GLU A 144 -5.77 4.26 -8.55
C GLU A 144 -4.73 4.74 -7.53
N LEU A 145 -3.45 4.48 -7.84
CA LEU A 145 -2.32 4.96 -7.05
C LEU A 145 -1.90 6.32 -7.58
N ARG A 146 -1.84 7.31 -6.68
CA ARG A 146 -1.57 8.69 -7.02
C ARG A 146 -0.43 9.22 -6.18
N THR A 147 0.52 9.90 -6.83
CA THR A 147 1.62 10.59 -6.17
C THR A 147 1.57 12.05 -6.57
N TYR A 148 1.42 12.92 -5.58
CA TYR A 148 1.41 14.36 -5.74
C TYR A 148 2.76 14.92 -5.34
N THR A 149 3.27 15.85 -6.14
CA THR A 149 4.49 16.62 -5.83
C THR A 149 4.12 18.09 -5.75
N THR A 150 4.32 18.66 -4.56
CA THR A 150 4.05 20.06 -4.28
C THR A 150 5.25 20.95 -4.62
N HIS A 151 5.04 22.26 -4.65
CA HIS A 151 6.13 23.20 -4.44
C HIS A 151 6.68 23.08 -3.01
N ASP A 152 7.93 23.50 -2.79
CA ASP A 152 8.52 23.56 -1.46
C ASP A 152 7.66 24.38 -0.49
N GLY A 153 7.55 23.91 0.75
CA GLY A 153 6.72 24.53 1.78
C GLY A 153 5.20 24.35 1.61
N LYS A 154 4.71 23.71 0.53
CA LYS A 154 3.27 23.53 0.27
C LYS A 154 2.70 22.17 0.67
N ARG A 155 3.51 21.25 1.24
CA ARG A 155 3.04 19.92 1.67
C ARG A 155 2.00 19.99 2.80
N ALA A 156 2.18 20.90 3.76
CA ALA A 156 1.17 21.12 4.79
C ALA A 156 -0.18 21.57 4.18
N ASN A 157 -0.14 22.44 3.17
CA ASN A 157 -1.34 22.93 2.48
C ASN A 157 -2.08 21.80 1.74
N ILE A 158 -1.36 20.91 1.05
CA ILE A 158 -2.01 19.76 0.39
C ILE A 158 -2.63 18.82 1.42
N ASN A 159 -1.92 18.51 2.51
CA ASN A 159 -2.42 17.64 3.56
C ASN A 159 -3.67 18.22 4.24
N LYS A 160 -3.67 19.53 4.56
CA LYS A 160 -4.86 20.23 5.09
C LYS A 160 -6.05 20.13 4.13
N ARG A 161 -5.83 20.32 2.82
CA ARG A 161 -6.92 20.21 1.82
C ARG A 161 -7.49 18.80 1.73
N PHE A 162 -6.67 17.77 1.88
CA PHE A 162 -7.16 16.39 1.88
C PHE A 162 -7.95 16.06 3.14
N ARG A 163 -7.39 16.41 4.31
CA ARG A 163 -8.01 16.25 5.62
C ARG A 163 -9.39 16.92 5.69
N ASP A 164 -9.46 18.20 5.35
CA ASP A 164 -10.64 19.01 5.67
C ASP A 164 -11.73 18.94 4.59
N HIS A 165 -11.37 18.53 3.38
CA HIS A 165 -12.26 18.65 2.22
C HIS A 165 -12.22 17.43 1.30
N THR A 166 -11.05 17.09 0.75
CA THR A 166 -10.97 16.18 -0.41
C THR A 166 -11.47 14.78 -0.07
N CYS A 167 -11.13 14.22 1.09
CA CYS A 167 -11.53 12.85 1.44
C CYS A 167 -13.06 12.73 1.57
N ALA A 168 -13.71 13.69 2.23
CA ALA A 168 -15.16 13.73 2.36
C ALA A 168 -15.85 13.87 0.98
N LEU A 169 -15.29 14.71 0.10
CA LEU A 169 -15.79 14.88 -1.26
C LEU A 169 -15.58 13.63 -2.12
N PHE A 170 -14.46 12.92 -1.95
CA PHE A 170 -14.24 11.63 -2.61
C PHE A 170 -15.33 10.64 -2.23
N THR A 171 -15.61 10.47 -0.94
CA THR A 171 -16.71 9.62 -0.46
C THR A 171 -18.05 10.05 -1.03
N LYS A 172 -18.37 11.36 -1.01
CA LYS A 172 -19.60 11.92 -1.59
C LYS A 172 -19.79 11.51 -3.06
N HIS A 173 -18.71 11.47 -3.83
CA HIS A 173 -18.74 11.17 -5.27
C HIS A 173 -18.44 9.69 -5.58
N GLY A 174 -18.50 8.80 -4.58
CA GLY A 174 -18.35 7.35 -4.79
C GLY A 174 -16.90 6.86 -4.96
N ILE A 175 -15.90 7.70 -4.65
CA ILE A 175 -14.50 7.31 -4.62
C ILE A 175 -14.17 6.73 -3.25
N SER A 176 -13.64 5.51 -3.22
CA SER A 176 -13.26 4.84 -1.98
C SER A 176 -11.87 5.30 -1.53
N ASN A 177 -11.80 5.91 -0.34
CA ASN A 177 -10.55 6.31 0.32
C ASN A 177 -9.91 5.08 0.97
N LEU A 178 -8.68 4.72 0.59
CA LEU A 178 -8.00 3.53 1.14
C LEU A 178 -6.78 3.85 1.99
N LEU A 179 -5.86 4.66 1.48
CA LEU A 179 -4.61 4.96 2.16
C LEU A 179 -4.06 6.32 1.73
N TYR A 180 -3.62 7.15 2.67
CA TYR A 180 -2.92 8.41 2.42
C TYR A 180 -1.64 8.44 3.22
N CYS A 181 -0.52 8.69 2.56
CA CYS A 181 0.80 8.62 3.17
C CYS A 181 1.72 9.75 2.72
N ASP A 182 2.48 10.28 3.67
CA ASP A 182 3.70 11.01 3.38
C ASP A 182 4.86 10.02 3.18
N LEU A 183 5.89 10.43 2.43
CA LEU A 183 7.18 9.73 2.47
C LEU A 183 7.82 9.97 3.85
N MET A 184 8.51 8.96 4.37
CA MET A 184 9.35 9.15 5.56
C MET A 184 10.43 10.23 5.33
N GLU A 185 10.71 11.01 6.37
CA GLU A 185 11.51 12.26 6.32
C GLU A 185 12.94 12.06 5.81
N ASP A 186 13.51 10.86 5.97
CA ASP A 186 14.84 10.50 5.50
C ASP A 186 14.95 10.32 3.98
N GLN A 187 13.82 10.36 3.26
CA GLN A 187 13.78 10.13 1.82
C GLN A 187 13.76 11.42 1.00
N GLN A 188 14.34 11.33 -0.20
CA GLN A 188 14.30 12.42 -1.15
C GLN A 188 12.84 12.84 -1.45
N SER A 189 12.60 14.15 -1.49
CA SER A 189 11.29 14.76 -1.76
C SER A 189 10.23 14.50 -0.69
N ALA A 190 10.60 14.04 0.51
CA ALA A 190 9.64 13.80 1.60
C ALA A 190 8.90 15.07 2.03
N ASN A 191 9.57 16.23 1.95
CA ASN A 191 9.00 17.52 2.25
C ASN A 191 7.96 18.02 1.22
N VAL A 192 7.81 17.35 0.06
CA VAL A 192 6.93 17.79 -1.04
C VAL A 192 6.01 16.70 -1.60
N THR A 193 6.02 15.49 -1.04
CA THR A 193 5.31 14.35 -1.62
C THR A 193 4.14 13.89 -0.77
N LEU A 194 2.99 13.66 -1.41
CA LEU A 194 1.85 12.93 -0.85
C LEU A 194 1.52 11.75 -1.78
N THR A 195 1.55 10.52 -1.27
CA THR A 195 1.15 9.31 -2.01
C THR A 195 -0.14 8.76 -1.43
N TYR A 196 -1.10 8.40 -2.28
CA TYR A 196 -2.36 7.85 -1.81
C TYR A 196 -2.95 6.83 -2.78
N LEU A 197 -3.72 5.92 -2.21
CA LEU A 197 -4.43 4.85 -2.90
C LEU A 197 -5.93 5.05 -2.69
N ILE A 198 -6.66 5.03 -3.79
CA ILE A 198 -8.12 5.03 -3.82
C ILE A 198 -8.61 3.86 -4.67
N ALA A 199 -9.90 3.54 -4.55
CA ALA A 199 -10.55 2.57 -5.41
C ALA A 199 -11.87 3.11 -5.98
N HIS A 200 -12.23 2.55 -7.13
CA HIS A 200 -13.46 2.77 -7.87
C HIS A 200 -14.09 1.41 -8.15
N LYS A 201 -15.40 1.40 -8.40
CA LYS A 201 -16.09 0.17 -8.80
C LYS A 201 -15.53 -0.40 -10.11
N ASP A 202 -15.39 0.47 -11.11
CA ASP A 202 -14.90 0.16 -12.45
C ASP A 202 -14.46 1.47 -13.16
N GLU A 203 -14.01 1.37 -14.42
CA GLU A 203 -13.55 2.55 -15.20
C GLU A 203 -14.68 3.57 -15.49
N ASN A 204 -15.91 3.10 -15.70
CA ASN A 204 -17.05 3.98 -15.99
C ASN A 204 -17.46 4.75 -14.74
N ALA A 205 -17.58 4.05 -13.61
CA ALA A 205 -17.84 4.66 -12.31
C ALA A 205 -16.75 5.68 -11.96
N ARG A 206 -15.47 5.33 -12.18
CA ARG A 206 -14.35 6.25 -12.00
C ARG A 206 -14.52 7.53 -12.83
N ALA A 207 -14.85 7.40 -14.12
CA ALA A 207 -15.01 8.56 -15.00
C ALA A 207 -16.12 9.49 -14.50
N ALA A 208 -17.28 8.92 -14.16
CA ALA A 208 -18.43 9.65 -13.61
C ALA A 208 -18.09 10.34 -12.28
N SER A 209 -17.47 9.62 -11.33
CA SER A 209 -17.05 10.15 -10.02
C SER A 209 -16.10 11.33 -10.16
N TRP A 210 -15.10 11.23 -11.05
CA TRP A 210 -14.16 12.32 -11.28
C TRP A 210 -14.79 13.53 -11.96
N GLU A 211 -15.74 13.33 -12.87
CA GLU A 211 -16.49 14.42 -13.49
C GLU A 211 -17.33 15.17 -12.46
N ALA A 212 -18.12 14.43 -11.66
CA ALA A 212 -18.97 14.99 -10.62
C ALA A 212 -18.14 15.73 -9.55
N PHE A 213 -17.04 15.13 -9.08
CA PHE A 213 -16.13 15.75 -8.12
C PHE A 213 -15.58 17.09 -8.61
N ARG A 214 -15.12 17.18 -9.87
CA ARG A 214 -14.55 18.42 -10.42
C ARG A 214 -15.60 19.54 -10.56
N LYS A 215 -16.86 19.16 -10.79
CA LYS A 215 -17.99 20.09 -10.89
C LYS A 215 -18.56 20.50 -9.53
N ASP A 216 -18.19 19.83 -8.44
CA ASP A 216 -18.70 20.13 -7.11
C ASP A 216 -18.28 21.54 -6.65
N PRO A 217 -19.25 22.43 -6.33
CA PRO A 217 -18.94 23.79 -5.87
C PRO A 217 -18.08 23.82 -4.60
N ALA A 218 -18.24 22.86 -3.69
CA ALA A 218 -17.44 22.78 -2.48
C ALA A 218 -15.99 22.40 -2.80
N TRP A 219 -15.76 21.53 -3.79
CA TRP A 219 -14.41 21.27 -4.29
C TRP A 219 -13.78 22.52 -4.92
N GLN A 220 -14.53 23.24 -5.76
CA GLN A 220 -14.03 24.44 -6.42
C GLN A 220 -13.66 25.53 -5.40
N ALA A 221 -14.49 25.72 -4.37
CA ALA A 221 -14.23 26.63 -3.27
C ALA A 221 -12.98 26.20 -2.46
N ALA A 222 -12.90 24.93 -2.06
CA ALA A 222 -11.75 24.40 -1.32
C ALA A 222 -10.44 24.53 -2.12
N ARG A 223 -10.47 24.23 -3.42
CA ARG A 223 -9.32 24.40 -4.32
C ARG A 223 -8.89 25.86 -4.39
N LYS A 224 -9.83 26.79 -4.60
CA LYS A 224 -9.55 28.23 -4.66
C LYS A 224 -8.93 28.72 -3.35
N ALA A 225 -9.55 28.41 -2.22
CA ALA A 225 -9.08 28.80 -0.89
C ALA A 225 -7.68 28.25 -0.57
N SER A 226 -7.41 27.00 -0.96
CA SER A 226 -6.10 26.37 -0.70
C SER A 226 -4.94 26.95 -1.50
N GLN A 227 -5.20 27.77 -2.53
CA GLN A 227 -4.19 28.27 -3.47
C GLN A 227 -4.07 29.80 -3.47
N VAL A 228 -4.56 30.47 -2.41
CA VAL A 228 -4.43 31.93 -2.28
C VAL A 228 -2.96 32.37 -2.28
N ASP A 229 -2.08 31.57 -1.68
CA ASP A 229 -0.63 31.80 -1.65
C ASP A 229 0.10 31.12 -2.83
N GLY A 230 -0.58 30.99 -3.97
CA GLY A 230 -0.04 30.38 -5.19
C GLY A 230 -0.34 28.87 -5.34
N PRO A 231 0.12 28.26 -6.45
CA PRO A 231 -0.15 26.86 -6.76
C PRO A 231 0.48 25.92 -5.72
N ILE A 232 -0.28 24.92 -5.29
CA ILE A 232 0.24 23.88 -4.37
C ILE A 232 1.10 22.87 -5.14
N LEU A 233 0.62 22.38 -6.28
CA LEU A 233 1.25 21.31 -7.06
C LEU A 233 2.10 21.87 -8.19
N LEU A 234 3.20 21.18 -8.50
CA LEU A 234 4.01 21.51 -9.66
C LEU A 234 3.16 21.42 -10.94
N LYS A 235 3.30 22.40 -11.84
CA LYS A 235 2.59 22.41 -13.13
C LYS A 235 2.91 21.17 -13.98
N LYS A 236 4.19 20.79 -14.04
CA LYS A 236 4.66 19.59 -14.74
C LYS A 236 5.12 18.58 -13.70
N GLY A 237 4.59 17.35 -13.77
CA GLY A 237 4.96 16.27 -12.86
C GLY A 237 4.37 16.36 -11.45
N GLY A 238 3.55 17.37 -11.13
CA GLY A 238 2.92 17.51 -9.82
C GLY A 238 1.83 16.48 -9.52
N VAL A 239 1.36 15.75 -10.53
CA VAL A 239 0.42 14.63 -10.37
C VAL A 239 0.89 13.47 -11.24
N LYS A 240 1.14 12.33 -10.59
CA LYS A 240 1.24 11.01 -11.23
C LYS A 240 0.04 10.19 -10.81
N SER A 241 -0.54 9.46 -11.75
CA SER A 241 -1.75 8.66 -11.54
C SER A 241 -1.64 7.36 -12.33
N ILE A 242 -1.79 6.22 -11.66
CA ILE A 242 -1.67 4.89 -12.25
C ILE A 242 -2.94 4.13 -11.91
N LEU A 243 -3.65 3.66 -12.94
CA LEU A 243 -4.75 2.71 -12.76
C LEU A 243 -4.20 1.31 -12.60
N LEU A 244 -4.74 0.60 -11.63
CA LEU A 244 -4.20 -0.65 -11.12
C LEU A 244 -5.30 -1.71 -11.09
N ALA A 245 -5.03 -2.84 -11.73
CA ALA A 245 -5.84 -4.05 -11.62
C ALA A 245 -5.18 -4.98 -10.59
N PRO A 246 -5.95 -5.53 -9.63
CA PRO A 246 -5.39 -6.44 -8.65
C PRO A 246 -5.00 -7.75 -9.33
N VAL A 247 -3.90 -8.35 -8.87
CA VAL A 247 -3.56 -9.72 -9.24
C VAL A 247 -4.36 -10.70 -8.38
N ASP A 248 -4.55 -11.90 -8.88
CA ASP A 248 -5.40 -12.93 -8.27
C ASP A 248 -4.89 -13.48 -6.92
N TYR A 249 -3.59 -13.38 -6.63
CA TYR A 249 -3.00 -13.66 -5.31
C TYR A 249 -2.97 -12.44 -4.38
N SER A 250 -3.54 -11.30 -4.78
CA SER A 250 -3.66 -10.14 -3.91
C SER A 250 -4.72 -10.35 -2.83
N ALA A 251 -4.40 -9.98 -1.59
CA ALA A 251 -5.39 -9.88 -0.52
C ALA A 251 -6.39 -8.74 -0.76
N MET A 252 -5.96 -7.68 -1.46
CA MET A 252 -6.79 -6.55 -1.91
C MET A 252 -7.18 -6.68 -3.39
N LYS A 253 -8.04 -7.66 -3.71
CA LYS A 253 -8.60 -7.86 -5.05
C LYS A 253 -10.10 -7.61 -5.10
#